data_AF-X1P2C5-F1
#
_entry.id   AF-X1P2C5-F1
#
_cell.length_a   1.000
_cell.length_b   1.000
_cell.length_c   1.000
_cell.angle_alpha   90.00
_cell.angle_beta   90.00
_cell.angle_gamma   90.00
#
_symmetry.space_group_name_H-M   'P 1'
#
loop_
_entity.id
_entity.type
_entity.pdbx_description
1 polymer ?
#
loop_
_entity_poly.entity_id
_entity_poly.type
_entity_poly.pdbx_seq_one_letter_code
_entity_poly.pdbx_strand_id
1 'polypeptide(L)'
;MGPGKTTLTPEEILTEVQIPLIKPTGNSYFIKFGRRNAFTLSIVSVATLVKVENGVFDDIRIALGSVAPTPIRASKAEEHLIGHKVNEQVIDDGVNVVANEVKPISDVRASAEYRRDMAYVLTKRAISLSLQ
;
A
#
# COMPACT_ATOMS: atom_id res chain seq x y z
N MET A 1 12.06 -3.88 -12.63
CA MET A 1 13.17 -3.70 -11.66
C MET A 1 13.05 -4.73 -10.54
N GLY A 2 14.09 -4.94 -9.74
CA GLY A 2 14.14 -6.00 -8.72
C GLY A 2 15.02 -5.62 -7.53
N PRO A 3 15.21 -6.53 -6.56
CA PRO A 3 16.02 -6.26 -5.36
C PRO A 3 17.40 -5.74 -5.72
N GLY A 4 17.83 -4.66 -5.05
CA GLY A 4 19.14 -4.04 -5.27
C GLY A 4 19.30 -3.30 -6.61
N LYS A 5 18.22 -3.13 -7.40
CA LYS A 5 18.25 -2.41 -8.68
C LYS A 5 17.29 -1.23 -8.67
N THR A 6 17.74 -0.07 -9.15
CA THR A 6 16.94 1.13 -9.39
C THR A 6 17.19 1.64 -10.80
N THR A 7 16.40 2.61 -11.28
CA THR A 7 16.55 3.16 -12.63
C THR A 7 17.79 4.05 -12.78
N LEU A 8 18.48 4.37 -11.67
CA LEU A 8 19.73 5.11 -11.68
C LEU A 8 20.82 4.35 -12.43
N THR A 9 21.51 5.07 -13.30
CA THR A 9 22.78 4.66 -13.92
C THR A 9 23.95 4.88 -12.96
N PRO A 10 25.12 4.24 -13.18
CA PRO A 10 26.27 4.36 -12.28
C PRO A 10 26.78 5.79 -12.05
N GLU A 11 26.57 6.69 -13.00
CA GLU A 11 27.03 8.08 -12.96
C GLU A 11 25.99 9.05 -12.37
N GLU A 12 24.79 8.57 -12.02
CA GLU A 12 23.73 9.41 -11.46
C GLU A 12 23.72 9.41 -9.92
N ILE A 13 23.33 10.56 -9.35
CA ILE A 13 23.12 10.74 -7.92
C ILE A 13 21.69 11.26 -7.71
N LEU A 14 20.91 10.61 -6.83
CA LEU A 14 19.61 11.13 -6.40
C LEU A 14 19.82 12.39 -5.56
N THR A 15 19.48 13.56 -6.10
CA THR A 15 19.67 14.85 -5.43
C THR A 15 18.45 15.28 -4.61
N GLU A 16 17.25 14.93 -5.05
CA GLU A 16 16.00 15.36 -4.41
C GLU A 16 14.83 14.42 -4.68
N VAL A 17 13.81 14.52 -3.84
CA VAL A 17 12.50 13.91 -4.04
C VAL A 17 11.46 15.02 -3.98
N GLN A 18 10.87 15.36 -5.12
CA GLN A 18 9.81 16.36 -5.18
C GLN A 18 8.47 15.72 -4.83
N ILE A 19 7.93 16.08 -3.67
CA ILE A 19 6.57 15.69 -3.26
C ILE A 19 5.67 16.89 -3.52
N PRO A 20 4.74 16.83 -4.49
CA PRO A 20 3.88 17.96 -4.77
C PRO A 20 3.04 18.29 -3.54
N LEU A 21 2.99 19.58 -3.19
CA LEU A 21 2.01 20.10 -2.23
C LEU A 21 0.65 20.12 -2.92
N ILE A 22 0.06 18.95 -3.10
CA ILE A 22 -1.33 18.85 -3.49
C ILE A 22 -2.10 19.47 -2.32
N LYS A 23 -3.00 20.44 -2.58
CA LYS A 23 -4.04 20.80 -1.59
C LYS A 23 -4.58 19.50 -1.00
N PRO A 24 -4.89 19.39 0.31
CA PRO A 24 -5.37 18.12 0.86
C PRO A 24 -6.63 17.68 0.09
N THR A 25 -6.43 16.84 -0.92
CA THR A 25 -7.51 16.29 -1.73
C THR A 25 -7.96 14.99 -1.10
N GLY A 26 -7.16 14.38 -0.21
CA GLY A 26 -7.52 13.18 0.52
C GLY A 26 -6.67 13.03 1.78
N ASN A 27 -7.07 12.08 2.61
CA ASN A 27 -6.38 11.72 3.84
C ASN A 27 -5.43 10.55 3.55
N SER A 28 -4.27 10.56 4.18
CA SER A 28 -3.28 9.50 4.03
C SER A 28 -3.00 8.80 5.35
N TYR A 29 -2.78 7.49 5.30
CA TYR A 29 -2.39 6.71 6.47
C TYR A 29 -1.25 5.75 6.12
N PHE A 30 -0.35 5.53 7.07
CA PHE A 30 0.75 4.57 6.90
C PHE A 30 0.77 3.58 8.07
N ILE A 31 0.78 2.29 7.74
CA ILE A 31 0.93 1.21 8.71
C ILE A 31 2.22 0.48 8.41
N LYS A 32 3.07 0.37 9.44
CA LYS A 32 4.22 -0.53 9.45
C LYS A 32 3.95 -1.65 10.45
N PHE A 33 3.93 -2.89 9.97
CA PHE A 33 3.80 -4.07 10.80
C PHE A 33 5.10 -4.86 10.83
N GLY A 34 5.57 -5.25 12.01
CA GLY A 34 6.78 -6.03 12.22
C GLY A 34 6.70 -6.83 13.52
N ARG A 35 7.73 -7.64 13.82
CA ARG A 35 7.75 -8.51 15.01
C ARG A 35 7.74 -7.78 16.35
N ARG A 36 8.07 -6.48 16.34
CA ARG A 36 8.11 -5.57 17.51
C ARG A 36 7.93 -4.13 17.05
N ASN A 37 7.61 -3.24 17.97
CA ASN A 37 7.23 -1.85 17.65
C ASN A 37 8.40 -0.97 17.18
N ALA A 38 9.63 -1.22 17.63
CA ALA A 38 10.79 -0.38 17.31
C ALA A 38 11.96 -1.19 16.73
N PHE A 39 12.79 -0.54 15.91
CA PHE A 39 14.04 -1.08 15.33
C PHE A 39 13.90 -2.46 14.68
N THR A 40 12.87 -2.65 13.86
CA THR A 40 12.69 -3.86 13.04
C THR A 40 12.37 -3.53 11.60
N LEU A 41 12.78 -4.41 10.69
CA LEU A 41 12.25 -4.44 9.33
C LEU A 41 10.78 -4.86 9.35
N SER A 42 10.03 -4.33 8.39
CA SER A 42 8.61 -4.63 8.23
C SER A 42 8.39 -6.07 7.75
N ILE A 43 7.37 -6.72 8.30
CA ILE A 43 6.75 -7.91 7.68
C ILE A 43 5.84 -7.44 6.53
N VAL A 44 5.02 -6.43 6.79
CA VAL A 44 4.20 -5.74 5.77
C VAL A 44 4.19 -4.26 6.12
N SER A 45 4.24 -3.40 5.11
CA SER A 45 3.93 -1.98 5.26
C SER A 45 2.93 -1.56 4.20
N VAL A 46 1.95 -0.74 4.57
CA VAL A 46 0.92 -0.21 3.67
C VAL A 46 0.85 1.30 3.83
N ALA A 47 0.87 2.02 2.72
CA ALA A 47 0.55 3.44 2.65
C ALA A 47 -0.72 3.60 1.82
N THR A 48 -1.66 4.40 2.31
CA THR A 48 -2.87 4.76 1.60
C THR A 48 -2.99 6.27 1.46
N LEU A 49 -3.57 6.73 0.36
CA LEU A 49 -4.14 8.06 0.19
C LEU A 49 -5.55 7.85 -0.31
N VAL A 50 -6.54 8.42 0.36
CA VAL A 50 -7.96 8.23 0.03
C VAL A 50 -8.63 9.60 -0.07
N LYS A 51 -9.25 9.85 -1.21
CA LYS A 51 -10.07 11.01 -1.49
C LYS A 51 -11.50 10.58 -1.72
N VAL A 52 -12.43 11.20 -1.00
CA VAL A 52 -13.86 10.92 -1.11
C VAL A 52 -14.59 12.19 -1.51
N GLU A 53 -15.39 12.10 -2.57
CA GLU A 53 -16.30 13.16 -2.99
C GLU A 53 -17.72 12.60 -3.06
N ASN A 54 -18.68 13.26 -2.42
CA ASN A 54 -20.10 12.83 -2.40
C ASN A 54 -20.31 11.37 -1.95
N GLY A 55 -19.47 10.87 -1.04
CA GLY A 55 -19.53 9.49 -0.53
C GLY A 55 -19.00 8.42 -1.49
N VAL A 56 -18.25 8.83 -2.53
CA VAL A 56 -17.63 7.97 -3.54
C VAL A 56 -16.11 8.11 -3.48
N PHE A 57 -15.37 7.02 -3.70
CA PHE A 57 -13.91 7.09 -3.88
C PHE A 57 -13.58 7.84 -5.18
N ASP A 58 -13.09 9.07 -5.07
CA ASP A 58 -12.71 9.89 -6.23
C ASP A 58 -11.22 9.69 -6.62
N ASP A 59 -10.33 9.53 -5.65
CA ASP A 59 -8.96 9.03 -5.86
C ASP A 59 -8.59 8.09 -4.71
N ILE A 60 -7.87 7.02 -5.02
CA ILE A 60 -7.27 6.14 -4.02
C ILE A 60 -5.91 5.66 -4.50
N ARG A 61 -4.94 5.67 -3.59
CA ARG A 61 -3.59 5.14 -3.84
C ARG A 61 -3.22 4.19 -2.72
N ILE A 62 -2.72 3.02 -3.09
CA ILE A 62 -2.38 1.94 -2.17
C ILE A 62 -0.98 1.45 -2.54
N ALA A 63 0.00 1.74 -1.69
CA ALA A 63 1.37 1.26 -1.86
C ALA A 63 1.70 0.23 -0.77
N LEU A 64 2.32 -0.88 -1.15
CA LEU A 64 2.74 -1.93 -0.23
C LEU A 64 4.25 -2.19 -0.30
N GLY A 65 4.83 -2.51 0.85
CA GLY A 65 6.22 -2.89 1.00
C GLY A 65 6.39 -4.25 1.68
N SER A 66 7.52 -4.90 1.43
CA SER A 66 7.87 -6.24 1.98
C SER A 66 6.93 -7.39 1.56
N VAL A 67 6.13 -7.18 0.51
CA VAL A 67 5.15 -8.14 -0.02
C VAL A 67 5.41 -8.51 -1.49
N ALA A 68 6.54 -8.08 -2.04
CA ALA A 68 7.02 -8.37 -3.39
C ALA A 68 8.54 -8.08 -3.47
N PRO A 69 9.24 -8.45 -4.56
CA PRO A 69 10.67 -8.15 -4.73
C PRO A 69 11.02 -6.65 -4.72
N THR A 70 10.05 -5.78 -5.03
CA THR A 70 10.12 -4.32 -4.91
C THR A 70 8.88 -3.80 -4.19
N PRO A 71 8.85 -2.55 -3.69
CA PRO A 71 7.59 -1.89 -3.36
C PRO A 71 6.64 -1.95 -4.56
N ILE A 72 5.35 -2.13 -4.30
CA ILE A 72 4.32 -2.19 -5.34
C ILE A 72 3.21 -1.19 -5.05
N ARG A 73 2.54 -0.76 -6.11
CA ARG A 73 1.28 -0.02 -6.04
C ARG A 73 0.17 -0.99 -6.45
N ALA A 74 -0.85 -1.16 -5.60
CA ALA A 74 -1.95 -2.10 -5.84
C ALA A 74 -2.97 -1.51 -6.82
N SER A 75 -2.56 -1.34 -8.08
CA SER A 75 -3.29 -0.51 -9.05
C SER A 75 -4.62 -1.13 -9.46
N LYS A 76 -4.76 -2.47 -9.45
CA LYS A 76 -6.04 -3.12 -9.76
C LYS A 76 -7.02 -2.96 -8.61
N ALA A 77 -6.54 -3.01 -7.37
CA ALA A 77 -7.36 -2.69 -6.20
C ALA A 77 -7.82 -1.22 -6.22
N GLU A 78 -6.95 -0.29 -6.61
CA GLU A 78 -7.32 1.13 -6.79
C GLU A 78 -8.40 1.30 -7.86
N GLU A 79 -8.19 0.73 -9.05
CA GLU A 79 -9.17 0.74 -10.16
C GLU A 79 -10.52 0.15 -9.77
N HIS A 80 -10.53 -0.89 -8.93
CA HIS A 80 -11.75 -1.50 -8.43
C HIS A 80 -12.54 -0.58 -7.49
N LEU A 81 -11.85 0.24 -6.68
CA LEU A 81 -12.47 1.07 -5.66
C LEU A 81 -12.95 2.42 -6.21
N ILE A 82 -12.20 3.02 -7.14
CA ILE A 82 -12.53 4.33 -7.72
C ILE A 82 -13.92 4.30 -8.36
N GLY A 83 -14.70 5.36 -8.15
CA GLY A 83 -16.06 5.51 -8.68
C GLY A 83 -17.15 4.75 -7.91
N HIS A 84 -16.79 3.92 -6.92
CA HIS A 84 -17.74 3.21 -6.08
C HIS A 84 -18.04 3.94 -4.77
N LYS A 85 -19.25 3.72 -4.24
CA LYS A 85 -19.65 4.26 -2.94
C LYS A 85 -18.77 3.68 -1.83
N VAL A 86 -18.37 4.53 -0.89
CA VAL A 86 -17.63 4.12 0.29
C VAL A 86 -18.55 3.33 1.21
N ASN A 87 -18.34 2.02 1.26
CA ASN A 87 -19.00 1.12 2.21
C ASN A 87 -18.10 -0.10 2.49
N GLU A 88 -18.45 -0.87 3.51
CA GLU A 88 -17.62 -2.00 3.94
C GLU A 88 -17.45 -3.07 2.86
N GLN A 89 -18.52 -3.42 2.14
CA GLN A 89 -18.48 -4.46 1.10
C GLN A 89 -17.52 -4.07 -0.04
N VAL A 90 -17.63 -2.82 -0.53
CA VAL A 90 -16.75 -2.30 -1.60
C VAL A 90 -15.28 -2.29 -1.15
N ILE A 91 -15.02 -1.90 0.10
CA ILE A 91 -13.66 -1.94 0.65
C ILE A 91 -13.15 -3.39 0.71
N ASP A 92 -13.97 -4.32 1.17
CA ASP A 92 -13.61 -5.74 1.27
C ASP A 92 -13.27 -6.33 -0.11
N ASP A 93 -14.12 -6.07 -1.10
CA ASP A 93 -13.94 -6.51 -2.48
C ASP A 93 -12.66 -5.94 -3.11
N GLY A 94 -12.40 -4.64 -2.94
CA GLY A 94 -11.16 -4.01 -3.42
C GLY A 94 -9.91 -4.53 -2.72
N VAL A 95 -9.98 -4.78 -1.41
CA VAL A 95 -8.85 -5.30 -0.64
C VAL A 95 -8.57 -6.78 -0.96
N ASN A 96 -9.58 -7.56 -1.33
CA ASN A 96 -9.40 -8.92 -1.86
C ASN A 96 -8.53 -8.93 -3.13
N VAL A 97 -8.60 -7.88 -3.96
CA VAL A 97 -7.74 -7.74 -5.15
C VAL A 97 -6.26 -7.62 -4.76
N VAL A 98 -5.94 -6.94 -3.66
CA VAL A 98 -4.56 -6.73 -3.17
C VAL A 98 -3.84 -8.06 -2.92
N ALA A 99 -4.55 -9.06 -2.38
CA ALA A 99 -3.98 -10.38 -2.10
C ALA A 99 -3.46 -11.08 -3.37
N ASN A 100 -4.02 -10.75 -4.54
CA ASN A 100 -3.60 -11.27 -5.85
C ASN A 100 -2.45 -10.48 -6.49
N GLU A 101 -2.20 -9.25 -6.04
CA GLU A 101 -1.12 -8.39 -6.54
C GLU A 101 0.21 -8.62 -5.81
N VAL A 102 0.15 -9.07 -4.56
CA VAL A 102 1.34 -9.36 -3.75
C VAL A 102 2.01 -10.68 -4.15
N LYS A 103 3.35 -10.69 -4.14
CA LYS A 103 4.19 -11.86 -4.44
C LYS A 103 5.28 -12.03 -3.36
N PRO A 104 4.89 -12.27 -2.10
CA PRO A 104 5.84 -12.35 -1.00
C PRO A 104 6.65 -13.64 -1.03
N ILE A 105 7.88 -13.57 -0.50
CA ILE A 105 8.66 -14.75 -0.14
C ILE A 105 8.39 -15.15 1.31
N SER A 106 8.72 -16.40 1.66
CA SER A 106 8.85 -16.83 3.05
C SER A 106 10.27 -16.59 3.54
N ASP A 107 10.43 -16.06 4.75
CA ASP A 107 11.72 -15.90 5.43
C ASP A 107 11.59 -16.06 6.94
N VAL A 108 12.68 -15.81 7.67
CA VAL A 108 12.72 -15.86 9.15
C VAL A 108 11.80 -14.84 9.86
N ARG A 109 11.22 -13.88 9.12
CA ARG A 109 10.36 -12.85 9.66
C ARG A 109 8.89 -13.26 9.56
N ALA A 110 8.49 -13.88 8.44
CA ALA A 110 7.15 -14.37 8.19
C ALA A 110 7.09 -15.28 6.95
N SER A 111 6.09 -16.17 6.91
CA SER A 111 5.74 -16.93 5.71
C SER A 111 5.13 -16.02 4.63
N ALA A 112 5.21 -16.46 3.37
CA ALA A 112 4.54 -15.81 2.24
C ALA A 112 3.02 -15.73 2.43
N GLU A 113 2.42 -16.80 2.97
CA GLU A 113 1.00 -16.88 3.29
C GLU A 113 0.60 -15.80 4.31
N TYR A 114 1.31 -15.74 5.44
CA TYR A 114 1.04 -14.74 6.46
C TYR A 114 1.22 -13.30 5.95
N ARG A 115 2.21 -13.05 5.08
CA ARG A 115 2.38 -11.74 4.44
C ARG A 115 1.21 -11.39 3.53
N ARG A 116 0.62 -12.36 2.83
CA ARG A 116 -0.56 -12.16 1.98
C ARG A 116 -1.79 -11.82 2.81
N ASP A 117 -2.03 -12.57 3.88
CA ASP A 117 -3.16 -12.31 4.79
C ASP A 117 -3.02 -10.96 5.48
N MET A 118 -1.81 -10.60 5.91
CA MET A 118 -1.55 -9.30 6.52
C MET A 118 -1.62 -8.15 5.50
N ALA A 119 -1.29 -8.37 4.23
CA ALA A 119 -1.51 -7.37 3.19
C ALA A 119 -3.00 -7.03 3.05
N TYR A 120 -3.88 -8.03 3.08
CA TYR A 120 -5.32 -7.83 3.13
C TYR A 120 -5.74 -7.04 4.38
N VAL A 121 -5.46 -7.57 5.57
CA VAL A 121 -5.92 -6.99 6.85
C VAL A 121 -5.44 -5.54 7.03
N LEU A 122 -4.17 -5.28 6.73
CA LEU A 122 -3.58 -3.95 6.93
C LEU A 122 -4.04 -2.96 5.87
N THR A 123 -4.32 -3.39 4.64
CA THR A 123 -4.86 -2.48 3.62
C THR A 123 -6.29 -2.08 3.97
N LYS A 124 -7.16 -3.01 4.36
CA LYS A 124 -8.51 -2.68 4.86
C LYS A 124 -8.45 -1.67 6.01
N ARG A 125 -7.57 -1.92 6.99
CA ARG A 125 -7.37 -1.01 8.13
C ARG A 125 -6.84 0.36 7.71
N ALA A 126 -5.86 0.42 6.82
CA ALA A 126 -5.28 1.68 6.36
C ALA A 126 -6.31 2.53 5.59
N ILE A 127 -7.14 1.92 4.74
CA ILE A 127 -8.25 2.59 4.06
C ILE A 127 -9.24 3.13 5.09
N SER A 128 -9.70 2.31 6.05
CA SER A 128 -10.65 2.77 7.08
C SER A 128 -10.11 3.93 7.92
N LEU A 129 -8.81 3.93 8.25
CA LEU A 129 -8.17 5.02 9.00
C LEU A 129 -7.95 6.27 8.13
N SER A 130 -7.84 6.12 6.81
CA SER A 130 -7.80 7.25 5.87
C SER A 130 -9.19 7.83 5.60
N LEU A 131 -10.28 7.21 6.05
CA LEU A 131 -11.63 7.73 5.91
C LEU A 131 -12.08 8.55 7.14
N GLN A 132 -11.27 8.56 8.20
CA GLN A 132 -11.44 9.41 9.39
C GLN A 132 -10.85 10.80 9.15
#